data_AF-A0A2U1QXD2-F1
#
_entry.id   AF-A0A2U1QXD2-F1
#
_cell.length_a   1.000
_cell.length_b   1.000
_cell.length_c   1.000
_cell.angle_alpha   90.00
_cell.angle_beta   90.00
_cell.angle_gamma   90.00
#
_symmetry.space_group_name_H-M   'P 1'
#
loop_
_entity.id
_entity.type
_entity.pdbx_description
1 polymer ?
#
loop_
_entity_poly.entity_id
_entity_poly.type
_entity_poly.pdbx_seq_one_letter_code
_entity_poly.pdbx_strand_id
1 'polypeptide(L)'
;MRSIISTFLFLIFACSNSYAQLSSDKIFESFKQGERTNCSSIAFIKASLNIYGLDNLFLAEKLTDSLYQITLKNNATFKLKADELNKAKFSAGFVFIKFNEDSERIKDYAVLTYAVMAKYKQIIDKQKTFDRALENLEDGEVYTPTIYKYLGFEKGKQVQELKRLTGSEYCGVVAWSNAHAVFVCEDFMDYYGNKKSLWHKYPGRFRIIKS
;
A
#
# COMPACT_ATOMS: atom_id res chain seq x y z
N MET A 1 -34.52 -22.88 -53.89
CA MET A 1 -34.16 -23.27 -52.51
C MET A 1 -33.11 -22.28 -52.00
N ARG A 2 -33.46 -21.41 -51.05
CA ARG A 2 -32.53 -20.44 -50.45
C ARG A 2 -32.14 -20.97 -49.06
N SER A 3 -30.85 -21.21 -48.85
CA SER A 3 -30.30 -21.65 -47.57
C SER A 3 -30.07 -20.44 -46.66
N ILE A 4 -30.64 -20.47 -45.46
CA ILE A 4 -30.41 -19.47 -44.41
C ILE A 4 -29.23 -19.97 -43.58
N ILE A 5 -28.10 -19.27 -43.64
CA ILE A 5 -26.96 -19.52 -42.76
C ILE A 5 -27.18 -18.66 -41.51
N SER A 6 -27.47 -19.31 -40.39
CA SER A 6 -27.56 -18.69 -39.07
C SER A 6 -26.16 -18.65 -38.45
N THR A 7 -25.52 -17.49 -38.45
CA THR A 7 -24.28 -17.27 -37.70
C THR A 7 -24.60 -16.98 -36.25
N PHE A 8 -24.30 -17.94 -35.37
CA PHE A 8 -24.31 -17.77 -33.92
C PHE A 8 -23.09 -16.93 -33.50
N LEU A 9 -23.33 -15.72 -33.00
CA LEU A 9 -22.30 -14.84 -32.47
C LEU A 9 -22.06 -15.20 -31.00
N PHE A 10 -20.96 -15.88 -30.70
CA PHE A 10 -20.52 -16.11 -29.32
C PHE A 10 -19.90 -14.83 -28.75
N LEU A 11 -20.67 -14.13 -27.92
CA LEU A 11 -20.16 -13.06 -27.05
C LEU A 11 -19.40 -13.68 -25.89
N ILE A 12 -18.07 -13.77 -26.02
CA ILE A 12 -17.19 -14.10 -24.91
C ILE A 12 -17.11 -12.87 -24.00
N PHE A 13 -17.84 -12.89 -22.89
CA PHE A 13 -17.65 -11.94 -21.80
C PHE A 13 -16.30 -12.25 -21.13
N ALA A 14 -15.26 -11.52 -21.54
CA ALA A 14 -14.03 -11.44 -20.75
C ALA A 14 -14.34 -10.62 -19.49
N CYS A 15 -14.61 -11.29 -18.36
CA CYS A 15 -14.61 -10.65 -17.05
C CYS A 15 -13.17 -10.24 -16.73
N SER A 16 -12.76 -9.06 -17.20
CA SER A 16 -11.59 -8.40 -16.64
C SER A 16 -11.89 -8.09 -15.17
N ASN A 17 -11.15 -8.69 -14.24
CA ASN A 17 -11.09 -8.25 -12.84
C ASN A 17 -10.55 -6.81 -12.82
N SER A 18 -11.41 -5.83 -13.07
CA SER A 18 -11.07 -4.43 -12.90
C SER A 18 -11.01 -4.18 -11.40
N TYR A 19 -9.79 -4.18 -10.85
CA TYR A 19 -9.55 -3.75 -9.48
C TYR A 19 -10.06 -2.32 -9.32
N ALA A 20 -11.13 -2.13 -8.57
CA ALA A 20 -11.65 -0.81 -8.26
C ALA A 20 -10.60 -0.08 -7.41
N GLN A 21 -9.99 0.94 -8.01
CA GLN A 21 -9.11 1.88 -7.32
C GLN A 21 -9.83 2.41 -6.07
N LEU A 22 -9.17 2.40 -4.91
CA LEU A 22 -9.79 2.96 -3.70
C LEU A 22 -9.74 4.49 -3.80
N SER A 23 -10.90 5.14 -3.69
CA SER A 23 -11.00 6.60 -3.74
C SER A 23 -9.99 7.27 -2.80
N SER A 24 -9.30 8.27 -3.32
CA SER A 24 -8.32 9.05 -2.55
C SER A 24 -8.98 9.76 -1.37
N ASP A 25 -10.21 10.23 -1.51
CA ASP A 25 -10.95 10.86 -0.40
C ASP A 25 -11.21 9.86 0.72
N LYS A 26 -11.61 8.62 0.40
CA LYS A 26 -11.73 7.57 1.43
C LYS A 26 -10.39 7.35 2.14
N ILE A 27 -9.28 7.32 1.41
CA ILE A 27 -7.94 7.14 2.00
C ILE A 27 -7.54 8.32 2.89
N PHE A 28 -7.74 9.55 2.43
CA PHE A 28 -7.44 10.77 3.19
C PHE A 28 -8.27 10.86 4.47
N GLU A 29 -9.51 10.37 4.47
CA GLU A 29 -10.44 10.52 5.58
C GLU A 29 -10.51 9.31 6.53
N SER A 30 -9.87 8.18 6.19
CA SER A 30 -9.99 6.95 6.99
C SER A 30 -9.07 6.95 8.20
N PHE A 31 -7.76 7.12 7.98
CA PHE A 31 -6.77 6.98 9.04
C PHE A 31 -5.56 7.86 8.80
N LYS A 32 -4.79 8.13 9.86
CA LYS A 32 -3.53 8.87 9.82
C LYS A 32 -2.46 8.22 10.68
N GLN A 33 -1.24 8.72 10.53
CA GLN A 33 -0.16 8.44 11.46
C GLN A 33 -0.54 8.97 12.85
N GLY A 34 -0.31 8.14 13.87
CA GLY A 34 -0.35 8.57 15.27
C GLY A 34 0.97 9.24 15.69
N GLU A 35 1.44 8.94 16.89
CA GLU A 35 2.67 9.50 17.47
C GLU A 35 3.95 8.79 16.99
N ARG A 36 3.81 7.77 16.14
CA ARG A 36 4.93 6.98 15.59
C ARG A 36 5.62 7.73 14.46
N THR A 37 6.85 7.33 14.10
CA THR A 37 7.68 7.97 13.05
C THR A 37 7.64 7.27 11.68
N ASN A 38 6.69 6.35 11.49
CA ASN A 38 6.55 5.48 10.31
C ASN A 38 5.98 6.15 9.04
N CYS A 39 6.28 7.43 8.79
CA CYS A 39 5.72 8.24 7.70
C CYS A 39 5.88 7.62 6.31
N SER A 40 7.06 7.06 6.02
CA SER A 40 7.34 6.35 4.77
C SER A 40 6.41 5.15 4.56
N SER A 41 6.15 4.40 5.64
CA SER A 41 5.31 3.21 5.59
C SER A 41 3.86 3.59 5.31
N ILE A 42 3.30 4.53 6.06
CA ILE A 42 1.92 4.96 5.85
C ILE A 42 1.72 5.64 4.50
N ALA A 43 2.66 6.48 4.04
CA ALA A 43 2.59 7.11 2.73
C ALA A 43 2.55 6.06 1.61
N PHE A 44 3.43 5.05 1.70
CA PHE A 44 3.48 3.97 0.72
C PHE A 44 2.26 3.06 0.76
N ILE A 45 1.76 2.72 1.95
CA ILE A 45 0.53 1.93 2.11
C ILE A 45 -0.64 2.66 1.47
N LYS A 46 -0.85 3.94 1.80
CA LYS A 46 -1.93 4.75 1.20
C LYS A 46 -1.81 4.87 -0.31
N ALA A 47 -0.61 5.12 -0.83
CA ALA A 47 -0.36 5.17 -2.26
C ALA A 47 -0.71 3.84 -2.95
N SER A 48 -0.34 2.71 -2.33
CA SER A 48 -0.61 1.38 -2.85
C SER A 48 -2.09 1.03 -2.80
N LEU A 49 -2.76 1.33 -1.68
CA LEU A 49 -4.21 1.16 -1.52
C LEU A 49 -4.99 1.98 -2.52
N ASN A 50 -4.54 3.20 -2.81
CA ASN A 50 -5.17 4.00 -3.85
C ASN A 50 -5.18 3.21 -5.15
N ILE A 51 -4.05 2.73 -5.65
CA ILE A 51 -3.97 2.08 -6.97
C ILE A 51 -4.56 0.67 -7.02
N TYR A 52 -4.32 -0.16 -6.01
CA TYR A 52 -4.70 -1.57 -6.02
C TYR A 52 -6.02 -1.86 -5.29
N GLY A 53 -6.47 -0.98 -4.41
CA GLY A 53 -7.62 -1.22 -3.55
C GLY A 53 -7.33 -2.15 -2.38
N LEU A 54 -8.38 -2.49 -1.64
CA LEU A 54 -8.33 -3.46 -0.54
C LEU A 54 -8.10 -4.88 -1.08
N ASP A 55 -7.46 -5.72 -0.27
CA ASP A 55 -7.27 -7.17 -0.52
C ASP A 55 -6.51 -7.52 -1.81
N ASN A 56 -5.79 -6.57 -2.40
CA ASN A 56 -5.12 -6.71 -3.69
C ASN A 56 -3.63 -6.35 -3.68
N LEU A 57 -3.07 -5.99 -2.53
CA LEU A 57 -1.63 -5.71 -2.37
C LEU A 57 -0.80 -7.00 -2.33
N PHE A 58 -1.37 -8.05 -1.78
CA PHE A 58 -0.80 -9.39 -1.62
C PHE A 58 -1.97 -10.38 -1.46
N LEU A 59 -1.70 -11.66 -1.69
CA LEU A 59 -2.64 -12.73 -1.35
C LEU A 59 -2.43 -13.11 0.12
N ALA A 60 -3.51 -13.22 0.88
CA ALA A 60 -3.50 -13.68 2.26
C ALA A 60 -4.49 -14.84 2.42
N GLU A 61 -3.96 -16.04 2.66
CA GLU A 61 -4.75 -17.23 2.93
C GLU A 61 -4.68 -17.55 4.42
N LYS A 62 -5.83 -17.68 5.09
CA LYS A 62 -5.88 -18.05 6.49
C LYS A 62 -5.72 -19.57 6.61
N LEU A 63 -4.58 -20.02 7.14
CA LEU A 63 -4.30 -21.45 7.34
C LEU A 63 -4.93 -21.98 8.63
N THR A 64 -4.88 -21.17 9.70
CA THR A 64 -5.52 -21.42 10.99
C THR A 64 -5.95 -20.09 11.61
N ASP A 65 -6.59 -20.12 12.78
CA ASP A 65 -6.93 -18.90 13.52
C ASP A 65 -5.72 -18.04 13.93
N SER A 66 -4.53 -18.63 13.99
CA SER A 66 -3.31 -17.96 14.43
C SER A 66 -2.25 -17.77 13.34
N LEU A 67 -2.54 -18.18 12.09
CA LEU A 67 -1.54 -18.27 11.04
C LEU A 67 -2.10 -17.94 9.65
N TYR A 68 -1.44 -17.00 8.98
CA TYR A 68 -1.73 -16.61 7.60
C TYR A 68 -0.56 -17.00 6.70
N GLN A 69 -0.87 -17.49 5.50
CA GLN A 69 0.05 -17.63 4.39
C GLN A 69 -0.05 -16.37 3.52
N ILE A 70 1.06 -15.66 3.37
CA ILE A 70 1.14 -14.45 2.54
C ILE A 70 1.91 -14.78 1.28
N THR A 71 1.42 -14.28 0.13
CA THR A 71 2.14 -14.29 -1.15
C THR A 71 2.14 -12.90 -1.75
N LEU A 72 3.34 -12.35 -1.96
CA LEU A 72 3.55 -11.00 -2.52
C LEU A 72 3.52 -11.00 -4.05
N LYS A 73 3.50 -9.81 -4.65
CA LYS A 73 3.48 -9.64 -6.12
C LYS A 73 4.75 -10.13 -6.84
N ASN A 74 5.86 -10.27 -6.12
CA ASN A 74 7.08 -10.90 -6.62
C ASN A 74 7.14 -12.42 -6.34
N ASN A 75 6.00 -13.05 -6.01
CA ASN A 75 5.87 -14.46 -5.67
C ASN A 75 6.61 -14.90 -4.39
N ALA A 76 7.13 -13.97 -3.58
CA ALA A 76 7.67 -14.31 -2.29
C ALA A 76 6.54 -14.76 -1.34
N THR A 77 6.76 -15.88 -0.67
CA THR A 77 5.74 -16.54 0.14
C THR A 77 6.26 -16.78 1.56
N PHE A 78 5.49 -16.40 2.57
CA PHE A 78 5.88 -16.56 3.98
C PHE A 78 4.67 -16.60 4.92
N LYS A 79 4.90 -17.10 6.13
CA LYS A 79 3.89 -17.18 7.18
C LYS A 79 3.90 -15.94 8.06
N LEU A 80 2.72 -15.40 8.36
CA LEU A 80 2.50 -14.31 9.30
C LEU A 80 1.64 -14.84 10.47
N LYS A 81 2.14 -14.69 11.69
CA LYS A 81 1.42 -15.12 12.90
C LYS A 81 0.47 -14.03 13.40
N ALA A 82 -0.62 -14.43 14.06
CA ALA A 82 -1.54 -13.48 14.71
C ALA A 82 -0.83 -12.58 15.74
N ASP A 83 0.14 -13.11 16.49
CA ASP A 83 0.95 -12.31 17.43
C ASP A 83 1.80 -11.25 16.73
N GLU A 84 2.32 -11.55 15.54
CA GLU A 84 3.07 -10.58 14.72
C GLU A 84 2.13 -9.47 14.22
N LEU A 85 0.90 -9.82 13.82
CA LEU A 85 -0.13 -8.84 13.46
C LEU A 85 -0.49 -7.94 14.64
N ASN A 86 -0.64 -8.49 15.84
CA ASN A 86 -0.94 -7.71 17.05
C ASN A 86 0.20 -6.73 17.40
N LYS A 87 1.46 -7.18 17.32
CA LYS A 87 2.63 -6.32 17.49
C LYS A 87 2.68 -5.20 16.45
N ALA A 88 2.41 -5.53 15.18
CA ALA A 88 2.36 -4.55 14.10
C ALA A 88 1.24 -3.53 14.30
N LYS A 89 0.07 -3.93 14.81
CA LYS A 89 -1.03 -3.00 15.16
C LYS A 89 -0.59 -1.95 16.17
N PHE A 90 0.12 -2.37 17.22
CA PHE A 90 0.64 -1.46 18.24
C PHE A 90 1.76 -0.54 17.71
N SER A 91 2.71 -1.11 16.95
CA SER A 91 3.83 -0.39 16.33
C SER A 91 3.38 0.60 15.25
N ALA A 92 2.38 0.24 14.43
CA ALA A 92 1.83 1.12 13.40
C ALA A 92 1.24 2.39 14.02
N GLY A 93 0.53 2.26 15.14
CA GLY A 93 -0.09 3.40 15.83
C GLY A 93 -1.03 4.22 14.95
N PHE A 94 -1.64 3.61 13.93
CA PHE A 94 -2.56 4.31 13.03
C PHE A 94 -3.83 4.71 13.76
N VAL A 95 -4.25 5.97 13.59
CA VAL A 95 -5.41 6.56 14.26
C VAL A 95 -6.49 6.84 13.24
N PHE A 96 -7.75 6.62 13.59
CA PHE A 96 -8.87 7.00 12.74
C PHE A 96 -8.95 8.52 12.57
N ILE A 97 -9.34 8.99 11.38
CA ILE A 97 -9.74 10.39 11.17
C ILE A 97 -11.27 10.44 11.26
N LYS A 98 -11.95 9.61 10.48
CA LYS A 98 -13.37 9.29 10.63
C LYS A 98 -13.54 7.84 11.07
N PHE A 99 -14.57 7.57 11.86
CA PHE A 99 -14.93 6.22 12.28
C PHE A 99 -16.22 5.80 11.59
N ASN A 100 -16.10 4.88 10.65
CA ASN A 100 -17.19 4.22 9.93
C ASN A 100 -16.66 2.89 9.36
N GLU A 101 -17.55 2.05 8.84
CA GLU A 101 -17.22 0.70 8.34
C GLU A 101 -16.11 0.72 7.26
N ASP A 102 -16.18 1.66 6.31
CA ASP A 102 -15.14 1.82 5.28
C ASP A 102 -13.78 2.15 5.92
N SER A 103 -13.75 3.09 6.86
CA SER A 103 -12.53 3.54 7.51
C SER A 103 -11.91 2.42 8.35
N GLU A 104 -12.74 1.62 9.02
CA GLU A 104 -12.33 0.43 9.77
C GLU A 104 -11.66 -0.59 8.86
N ARG A 105 -12.32 -0.99 7.78
CA ARG A 105 -11.76 -1.93 6.78
C ARG A 105 -10.45 -1.42 6.17
N ILE A 106 -10.39 -0.14 5.82
CA ILE A 106 -9.20 0.49 5.23
C ILE A 106 -8.04 0.48 6.23
N LYS A 107 -8.28 0.88 7.47
CA LYS A 107 -7.25 0.91 8.51
C LYS A 107 -6.78 -0.49 8.88
N ASP A 108 -7.69 -1.45 9.01
CA ASP A 108 -7.33 -2.83 9.36
C ASP A 108 -6.48 -3.48 8.27
N TYR A 109 -6.84 -3.28 7.00
CA TYR A 109 -6.01 -3.75 5.89
C TYR A 109 -4.67 -3.00 5.82
N ALA A 110 -4.63 -1.71 6.17
CA ALA A 110 -3.37 -0.96 6.30
C ALA A 110 -2.47 -1.53 7.42
N VAL A 111 -3.03 -1.93 8.56
CA VAL A 111 -2.30 -2.59 9.66
C VAL A 111 -1.77 -3.95 9.22
N LEU A 112 -2.59 -4.76 8.54
CA LEU A 112 -2.14 -6.03 7.97
C LEU A 112 -0.99 -5.81 6.97
N THR A 113 -1.12 -4.82 6.10
CA THR A 113 -0.10 -4.45 5.12
C THR A 113 1.21 -4.04 5.82
N TYR A 114 1.13 -3.28 6.91
CA TYR A 114 2.30 -2.92 7.71
C TYR A 114 2.97 -4.16 8.34
N ALA A 115 2.19 -5.12 8.85
CA ALA A 115 2.70 -6.38 9.38
C ALA A 115 3.40 -7.22 8.29
N VAL A 116 2.80 -7.30 7.09
CA VAL A 116 3.36 -7.96 5.91
C VAL A 116 4.71 -7.33 5.53
N MET A 117 4.77 -5.98 5.48
CA MET A 117 6.00 -5.25 5.21
C MET A 117 7.09 -5.56 6.25
N ALA A 118 6.75 -5.53 7.53
CA ALA A 118 7.69 -5.85 8.61
C ALA A 118 8.20 -7.29 8.50
N LYS A 119 7.31 -8.24 8.18
CA LYS A 119 7.68 -9.65 8.06
C LYS A 119 8.60 -9.89 6.87
N TYR A 120 8.28 -9.30 5.72
CA TYR A 120 9.13 -9.44 4.55
C TYR A 120 10.47 -8.72 4.73
N LYS A 121 10.47 -7.54 5.36
CA LYS A 121 11.70 -6.86 5.80
C LYS A 121 12.56 -7.76 6.69
N GLN A 122 11.96 -8.42 7.67
CA GLN A 122 12.68 -9.36 8.55
C GLN A 122 13.43 -10.41 7.71
N ILE A 123 12.77 -10.96 6.69
CA ILE A 123 13.32 -12.00 5.83
C ILE A 123 14.45 -11.44 4.95
N ILE A 124 14.18 -10.38 4.17
CA ILE A 124 15.11 -9.92 3.13
C ILE A 124 16.30 -9.13 3.69
N ASP A 125 16.10 -8.39 4.78
CA ASP A 125 17.18 -7.66 5.46
C ASP A 125 17.81 -8.51 6.58
N LYS A 126 17.41 -9.77 6.72
CA LYS A 126 17.92 -10.73 7.72
C LYS A 126 17.88 -10.20 9.16
N GLN A 127 16.80 -9.50 9.51
CA GLN A 127 16.62 -8.98 10.87
C GLN A 127 16.40 -10.15 11.84
N LYS A 128 17.07 -10.08 12.99
CA LYS A 128 17.05 -11.15 14.01
C LYS A 128 15.63 -11.46 14.50
N THR A 129 14.79 -10.44 14.66
CA THR A 129 13.43 -10.55 15.18
C THR A 129 12.46 -9.72 14.36
N PHE A 130 11.17 -10.06 14.44
CA PHE A 130 10.10 -9.27 13.87
C PHE A 130 10.00 -7.88 14.52
N ASP A 131 10.21 -7.79 15.84
CA ASP A 131 10.23 -6.53 16.58
C ASP A 131 11.32 -5.58 16.05
N ARG A 132 12.52 -6.12 15.76
CA ARG A 132 13.59 -5.31 15.17
C ARG A 132 13.20 -4.79 13.78
N ALA A 133 12.53 -5.62 12.97
CA ALA A 133 12.05 -5.20 11.66
C ALA A 133 10.98 -4.09 11.76
N LEU A 134 10.09 -4.15 12.76
CA LEU A 134 9.12 -3.10 13.06
C LEU A 134 9.79 -1.78 13.47
N GLU A 135 10.72 -1.82 14.43
CA GLU A 135 11.50 -0.64 14.84
C GLU A 135 12.14 0.06 13.62
N ASN A 136 12.72 -0.74 12.72
CA ASN A 136 13.37 -0.19 11.53
C ASN A 136 12.37 0.39 10.50
N LEU A 137 11.09 -0.02 10.52
CA LEU A 137 10.04 0.62 9.71
C LEU A 137 9.51 1.91 10.37
N GLU A 138 9.61 2.02 11.70
CA GLU A 138 9.32 3.25 12.42
C GLU A 138 10.38 4.32 12.16
N ASP A 139 11.65 3.95 11.95
CA ASP A 139 12.73 4.92 11.68
C ASP A 139 12.62 5.64 10.30
N GLY A 140 11.60 5.34 9.49
CA GLY A 140 11.00 6.19 8.45
C GLY A 140 11.90 6.75 7.34
N GLU A 141 12.83 7.62 7.67
CA GLU A 141 13.64 8.48 6.79
C GLU A 141 14.60 7.69 5.89
N VAL A 142 15.23 6.63 6.40
CA VAL A 142 16.30 5.92 5.65
C VAL A 142 15.77 5.13 4.45
N TYR A 143 14.47 4.79 4.43
CA TYR A 143 13.95 3.77 3.53
C TYR A 143 12.95 4.25 2.50
N THR A 144 12.51 5.52 2.48
CA THR A 144 11.42 5.93 1.56
C THR A 144 11.68 5.58 0.10
N PRO A 145 12.88 5.82 -0.48
CA PRO A 145 13.15 5.50 -1.88
C PRO A 145 13.10 4.01 -2.21
N THR A 146 13.13 3.12 -1.23
CA THR A 146 13.18 1.66 -1.42
C THR A 146 12.08 0.90 -0.67
N ILE A 147 11.19 1.59 0.05
CA ILE A 147 10.20 0.99 0.94
C ILE A 147 9.27 0.02 0.23
N TYR A 148 9.07 0.24 -1.07
CA TYR A 148 8.22 -0.59 -1.91
C TYR A 148 8.67 -2.05 -1.98
N LYS A 149 9.97 -2.33 -1.80
CA LYS A 149 10.50 -3.70 -1.83
C LYS A 149 9.88 -4.57 -0.74
N TYR A 150 9.42 -3.98 0.38
CA TYR A 150 8.84 -4.73 1.49
C TYR A 150 7.40 -5.21 1.22
N LEU A 151 6.75 -4.76 0.13
CA LEU A 151 5.54 -5.40 -0.42
C LEU A 151 5.82 -6.26 -1.66
N GLY A 152 7.09 -6.52 -1.96
CA GLY A 152 7.48 -7.25 -3.16
C GLY A 152 7.13 -6.50 -4.45
N PHE A 153 7.05 -5.17 -4.37
CA PHE A 153 6.91 -4.33 -5.56
C PHE A 153 8.27 -4.13 -6.20
N GLU A 154 8.30 -4.01 -7.51
CA GLU A 154 9.51 -3.83 -8.29
C GLU A 154 9.46 -2.54 -9.11
N LYS A 155 10.61 -1.88 -9.23
CA LYS A 155 10.80 -0.73 -10.12
C LYS A 155 10.56 -1.16 -11.56
N GLY A 156 9.79 -0.36 -12.30
CA GLY A 156 9.39 -0.65 -13.68
C GLY A 156 8.19 -1.60 -13.81
N LYS A 157 7.75 -2.24 -12.72
CA LYS A 157 6.52 -3.05 -12.70
C LYS A 157 5.41 -2.35 -11.92
N GLN A 158 5.49 -2.33 -10.59
CA GLN A 158 4.49 -1.67 -9.75
C GLN A 158 4.92 -0.27 -9.32
N VAL A 159 6.20 0.09 -9.49
CA VAL A 159 6.74 1.39 -9.11
C VAL A 159 7.37 2.08 -10.30
N GLN A 160 6.94 3.31 -10.54
CA GLN A 160 7.56 4.21 -11.49
C GLN A 160 8.18 5.39 -10.75
N GLU A 161 9.49 5.53 -10.83
CA GLU A 161 10.19 6.71 -10.33
C GLU A 161 9.80 7.94 -11.15
N LEU A 162 9.61 9.06 -10.46
CA LEU A 162 9.25 10.32 -11.07
C LEU A 162 10.45 11.27 -11.01
N LYS A 163 10.52 12.20 -11.97
CA LYS A 163 11.49 13.29 -11.92
C LYS A 163 11.21 14.15 -10.70
N ARG A 164 12.25 14.78 -10.16
CA ARG A 164 12.14 15.69 -9.02
C ARG A 164 11.04 16.72 -9.24
N LEU A 165 10.14 16.85 -8.26
CA LEU A 165 9.01 17.79 -8.27
C LEU A 165 7.96 17.58 -9.39
N THR A 166 7.93 16.42 -10.05
CA THR A 166 6.94 16.09 -11.09
C THR A 166 5.90 15.08 -10.62
N GLY A 167 4.86 14.82 -11.42
CA GLY A 167 3.88 13.77 -11.16
C GLY A 167 2.91 14.09 -10.03
N SER A 168 2.68 15.36 -9.73
CA SER A 168 1.68 15.77 -8.75
C SER A 168 0.25 15.62 -9.29
N GLU A 169 0.10 15.57 -10.62
CA GLU A 169 -1.14 15.29 -11.33
C GLU A 169 -1.62 13.83 -11.16
N TYR A 170 -0.77 12.92 -10.68
CA TYR A 170 -1.13 11.52 -10.48
C TYR A 170 -1.66 11.25 -9.07
N CYS A 171 -2.38 10.14 -8.94
CA CYS A 171 -2.67 9.51 -7.66
C CYS A 171 -1.79 8.28 -7.42
N GLY A 172 -1.75 7.82 -6.18
CA GLY A 172 -0.88 6.73 -5.78
C GLY A 172 0.59 7.14 -5.72
N VAL A 173 0.87 8.40 -5.39
CA VAL A 173 2.23 8.92 -5.33
C VAL A 173 2.73 8.91 -3.90
N VAL A 174 3.99 8.54 -3.71
CA VAL A 174 4.75 8.78 -2.49
C VAL A 174 5.71 9.92 -2.78
N ALA A 175 5.58 11.00 -2.02
CA ALA A 175 6.49 12.15 -2.09
C ALA A 175 7.25 12.28 -0.77
N TRP A 176 8.54 12.56 -0.81
CA TRP A 176 9.36 12.63 0.40
C TRP A 176 10.45 13.69 0.33
N SER A 177 10.88 14.06 1.54
CA SER A 177 12.09 14.81 1.84
C SER A 177 12.93 13.99 2.82
N ASN A 178 14.03 14.54 3.33
CA ASN A 178 14.80 13.84 4.36
C ASN A 178 13.94 13.59 5.61
N ALA A 179 13.23 14.61 6.10
CA ALA A 179 12.51 14.50 7.37
C ALA A 179 11.14 13.78 7.32
N HIS A 180 10.53 13.61 6.13
CA HIS A 180 9.12 13.19 6.07
C HIS A 180 8.71 12.66 4.69
N ALA A 181 7.78 11.71 4.67
CA ALA A 181 7.14 11.16 3.48
C ALA A 181 5.60 11.26 3.56
N VAL A 182 4.95 11.61 2.45
CA VAL A 182 3.51 11.81 2.34
C VAL A 182 2.91 11.00 1.18
N PHE A 183 1.67 10.56 1.36
CA PHE A 183 0.82 10.11 0.25
C PHE A 183 0.33 11.33 -0.53
N VAL A 184 0.29 11.21 -1.85
CA VAL A 184 -0.14 12.26 -2.78
C VAL A 184 -1.15 11.72 -3.80
N CYS A 185 -2.17 12.55 -4.08
CA CYS A 185 -3.11 12.37 -5.18
C CYS A 185 -3.63 13.73 -5.65
N GLU A 186 -3.49 14.01 -6.96
CA GLU A 186 -4.00 15.22 -7.63
C GLU A 186 -3.62 16.53 -6.89
N ASP A 187 -2.33 16.81 -6.78
CA ASP A 187 -1.76 17.98 -6.08
C ASP A 187 -2.05 18.06 -4.57
N PHE A 188 -2.79 17.11 -4.00
CA PHE A 188 -3.02 17.02 -2.55
C PHE A 188 -2.10 15.99 -1.90
N MET A 189 -1.61 16.32 -0.72
CA MET A 189 -0.84 15.45 0.15
C MET A 189 -1.56 15.18 1.46
N ASP A 190 -1.24 14.04 2.06
CA ASP A 190 -1.65 13.70 3.42
C ASP A 190 -0.61 14.23 4.40
N TYR A 191 -0.89 15.36 5.04
CA TYR A 191 -0.04 15.94 6.06
C TYR A 191 -0.59 15.64 7.45
N TYR A 192 -0.15 14.53 8.02
CA TYR A 192 -0.60 14.04 9.34
C TYR A 192 -2.13 13.97 9.44
N GLY A 193 -2.80 13.43 8.42
CA GLY A 193 -4.25 13.30 8.32
C GLY A 193 -4.98 14.55 7.84
N ASN A 194 -4.26 15.59 7.43
CA ASN A 194 -4.86 16.78 6.81
C ASN A 194 -4.57 16.77 5.31
N LYS A 195 -5.63 16.81 4.49
CA LYS A 195 -5.50 17.04 3.04
C LYS A 195 -5.00 18.48 2.81
N LYS A 196 -3.81 18.62 2.25
CA LYS A 196 -3.15 19.92 1.97
C LYS A 196 -2.58 19.93 0.56
N SER A 197 -2.38 21.09 -0.04
CA SER A 197 -1.65 21.18 -1.30
C SER A 197 -0.21 20.68 -1.14
N LEU A 198 0.29 19.95 -2.13
CA LEU A 198 1.62 19.38 -2.14
C LEU A 198 2.69 20.46 -2.15
N TRP A 199 3.60 20.40 -1.18
CA TRP A 199 4.69 21.36 -1.08
C TRP A 199 5.90 20.99 -1.93
N HIS A 200 6.60 21.99 -2.45
CA HIS A 200 7.86 21.81 -3.17
C HIS A 200 9.01 21.27 -2.30
N LYS A 201 8.83 21.21 -0.97
CA LYS A 201 9.83 20.63 -0.07
C LYS A 201 9.94 19.11 -0.15
N TYR A 202 9.05 18.43 -0.89
CA TYR A 202 9.08 16.99 -1.14
C TYR A 202 9.60 16.68 -2.56
N PRO A 203 10.93 16.76 -2.78
CA PRO A 203 11.52 16.62 -4.11
C PRO A 203 11.50 15.18 -4.63
N GLY A 204 11.69 14.19 -3.75
CA GLY A 204 11.72 12.78 -4.13
C GLY A 204 10.30 12.27 -4.35
N ARG A 205 10.06 11.60 -5.48
CA ARG A 205 8.73 11.08 -5.83
C ARG A 205 8.83 9.76 -6.59
N PHE A 206 7.94 8.85 -6.28
CA PHE A 206 7.61 7.71 -7.14
C PHE A 206 6.10 7.51 -7.10
N ARG A 207 5.53 6.93 -8.16
CA ARG A 207 4.13 6.54 -8.19
C ARG A 207 3.99 5.03 -8.24
N ILE A 208 2.90 4.56 -7.66
CA ILE A 208 2.43 3.20 -7.83
C ILE A 208 1.68 3.11 -9.16
N ILE A 209 1.92 2.04 -9.91
CA ILE A 209 1.24 1.74 -11.17
C ILE A 209 0.67 0.33 -11.12
N LYS A 210 -0.38 0.09 -11.92
CA LYS A 210 -0.85 -1.27 -12.22
C LYS A 210 0.11 -1.88 -13.23
N SER A 211 0.60 -3.08 -12.92
CA SER A 211 1.36 -3.92 -13.84
C SER A 211 0.45 -4.92 -14.52
#